data_AF-A0A1J7IVY7-F1
#
_entry.id   AF-A0A1J7IVY7-F1
#
_cell.length_a   1.000
_cell.length_b   1.000
_cell.length_c   1.000
_cell.angle_alpha   90.00
_cell.angle_beta   90.00
_cell.angle_gamma   90.00
#
_symmetry.space_group_name_H-M   'P 1'
#
loop_
_entity.id
_entity.type
_entity.pdbx_description
1 polymer ?
#
loop_
_entity_poly.entity_id
_entity_poly.type
_entity_poly.pdbx_seq_one_letter_code
_entity_poly.pdbx_strand_id
1 'polypeptide(L)'
;MSLDPIVPTAEMPSMDDTRKTLLYMLRGNQCFFGVSAMMPELSRAARQQQITATASQAVLDRAQASLEVDMLLHTLSPDTMQSILAETVAFDFHATRPRRPQTYSGNHAGAYVAALSIRGRGGRFLTRLEVAQLVHYLQRYVEACEHWCDNDGWTGAPGEAAHKEAVRAVDGPWMKKGKEDPVCGNSHTRCDRIRQLADMLRRRDDPALDPGGNVPQKQSPLMVGCSRSIVERVPHHHAMERGPSQTTYTWALVQACIERCLGLPVEVCAIPVIVAYDKEHLPLSEILLTTLCRSLVTQLGYNVGEQILLNQPWFGENLRKTMDLMRDAERMLDAEDTLRALLQEDPHTLIREAEIRLIQIDKTESEAKAALAKAAVVDENKKYRDGLRLELQRRNDMLTVLGALGQQGDPAEEED
;
A
#
# COMPACT_ATOMS: atom_id res chain seq x y z
N MET A 1 26.55 -24.20 9.35
CA MET A 1 27.28 -22.93 9.56
C MET A 1 26.66 -22.27 10.79
N SER A 2 27.47 -21.90 11.79
CA SER A 2 26.99 -21.05 12.89
C SER A 2 26.59 -19.70 12.29
N LEU A 3 25.32 -19.33 12.40
CA LEU A 3 24.87 -18.00 11.99
C LEU A 3 25.21 -17.06 13.13
N ASP A 4 26.26 -16.25 12.95
CA ASP A 4 26.61 -15.21 13.91
C ASP A 4 25.37 -14.33 14.18
N PRO A 5 25.11 -13.97 15.44
CA PRO A 5 23.95 -13.17 15.80
C PRO A 5 24.03 -11.83 15.08
N ILE A 6 22.98 -11.50 14.33
CA ILE A 6 22.85 -10.21 13.66
C ILE A 6 22.46 -9.18 14.72
N VAL A 7 23.41 -8.34 15.14
CA VAL A 7 23.20 -7.29 16.14
C VAL A 7 23.29 -5.89 15.50
N PRO A 8 22.60 -4.87 16.06
CA PRO A 8 22.82 -3.49 15.67
C PRO A 8 24.30 -3.11 15.79
N THR A 9 24.76 -2.28 14.86
CA THR A 9 26.13 -1.73 14.86
C THR A 9 26.09 -0.27 14.48
N ALA A 10 27.18 0.46 14.70
CA ALA A 10 27.35 1.83 14.21
C ALA A 10 27.04 1.97 12.70
N GLU A 11 27.45 0.97 11.91
CA GLU A 11 27.21 0.96 10.45
C GLU A 11 25.76 0.63 10.09
N MET A 12 25.02 -0.08 10.94
CA MET A 12 23.64 -0.56 10.71
C MET A 12 22.81 -0.41 12.00
N PRO A 13 22.42 0.83 12.37
CA PRO A 13 21.80 1.08 13.67
C PRO A 13 20.34 0.60 13.76
N SER A 14 19.64 0.41 12.64
CA SER A 14 18.20 0.12 12.60
C SER A 14 17.85 -1.38 12.47
N MET A 15 18.66 -2.25 13.08
CA MET A 15 18.48 -3.70 13.02
C MET A 15 17.62 -4.23 14.18
N ASP A 16 16.31 -4.35 13.97
CA ASP A 16 15.38 -4.90 14.96
C ASP A 16 15.14 -6.41 14.82
N ASP A 17 14.41 -6.98 15.77
CA ASP A 17 14.18 -8.42 15.86
C ASP A 17 13.37 -8.97 14.68
N THR A 18 12.45 -8.18 14.13
CA THR A 18 11.71 -8.54 12.93
C THR A 18 12.65 -8.70 11.74
N ARG A 19 13.54 -7.73 11.49
CA ARG A 19 14.54 -7.83 10.41
C ARG A 19 15.54 -8.96 10.62
N LYS A 20 16.00 -9.16 11.86
CA LYS A 20 16.87 -10.29 12.21
C LYS A 20 16.20 -11.62 11.87
N THR A 21 14.92 -11.76 12.21
CA THR A 21 14.13 -12.96 11.94
C THR A 21 14.01 -13.22 10.44
N LEU A 22 13.64 -12.19 9.65
CA LEU A 22 13.54 -12.30 8.19
C LEU A 22 14.89 -12.66 7.55
N LEU A 23 15.98 -12.02 7.99
CA LEU A 23 17.33 -12.33 7.51
C LEU A 23 17.77 -13.75 7.86
N TYR A 24 17.44 -14.23 9.06
CA TYR A 24 17.71 -15.60 9.48
C TYR A 24 16.97 -16.61 8.59
N MET A 25 15.68 -16.38 8.33
CA MET A 25 14.87 -17.23 7.44
C MET A 25 15.46 -17.32 6.04
N LEU A 26 15.91 -16.20 5.47
CA LEU A 26 16.53 -16.18 4.14
C LEU A 26 17.88 -16.90 4.08
N ARG A 27 18.74 -16.68 5.08
CA ARG A 27 20.07 -17.32 5.15
C ARG A 27 19.97 -18.83 5.35
N GLY A 28 18.96 -19.29 6.08
CA GLY A 28 18.77 -20.71 6.39
C GLY A 28 18.20 -21.53 5.24
N ASN A 29 17.23 -20.98 4.49
CA ASN A 29 16.42 -21.79 3.57
C ASN A 29 16.52 -21.43 2.08
N GLN A 30 17.24 -20.35 1.70
CA GLN A 30 17.31 -19.82 0.32
C GLN A 30 15.97 -19.63 -0.41
N CYS A 31 14.83 -19.85 0.26
CA CYS A 31 13.50 -19.72 -0.27
C CYS A 31 12.77 -18.57 0.42
N PHE A 32 11.88 -17.92 -0.31
CA PHE A 32 11.09 -16.81 0.20
C PHE A 32 9.89 -17.25 1.04
N PHE A 33 9.67 -18.55 1.21
CA PHE A 33 8.53 -19.09 1.95
C PHE A 33 8.45 -18.54 3.38
N GLY A 34 9.58 -18.49 4.11
CA GLY A 34 9.61 -17.92 5.46
C GLY A 34 9.27 -16.43 5.49
N VAL A 35 9.73 -15.68 4.48
CA VAL A 35 9.41 -14.25 4.34
C VAL A 35 7.92 -14.04 4.02
N SER A 36 7.38 -14.84 3.08
CA SER A 36 5.95 -14.84 2.75
C SER A 36 5.09 -15.14 3.98
N ALA A 37 5.44 -16.18 4.74
CA ALA A 37 4.73 -16.55 5.97
C ALA A 37 4.75 -15.44 7.05
N MET A 38 5.72 -14.53 7.01
CA MET A 38 5.83 -13.39 7.92
C MET A 38 5.05 -12.14 7.44
N MET A 39 4.67 -12.05 6.17
CA MET A 39 3.91 -10.92 5.62
C MET A 39 2.64 -10.56 6.41
N PRO A 40 1.82 -11.52 6.91
CA PRO A 40 0.70 -11.23 7.82
C PRO A 40 1.09 -10.41 9.05
N GLU A 41 2.22 -10.73 9.65
CA GLU A 41 2.70 -10.07 10.86
C GLU A 41 3.26 -8.69 10.53
N LEU A 42 4.02 -8.56 9.44
CA LEU A 42 4.51 -7.27 8.95
C LEU A 42 3.35 -6.32 8.64
N SER A 43 2.30 -6.82 7.99
CA SER A 43 1.08 -6.07 7.71
C SER A 43 0.38 -5.64 9.01
N ARG A 44 0.21 -6.55 9.99
CA ARG A 44 -0.38 -6.21 11.30
C ARG A 44 0.44 -5.17 12.07
N ALA A 45 1.77 -5.27 12.05
CA ALA A 45 2.64 -4.28 12.67
C ALA A 45 2.49 -2.90 12.01
N ALA A 46 2.34 -2.86 10.68
CA ALA A 46 2.03 -1.62 9.96
C ALA A 46 0.65 -1.05 10.37
N ARG A 47 -0.39 -1.89 10.53
CA ARG A 47 -1.72 -1.46 11.00
C ARG A 47 -1.67 -0.77 12.36
N GLN A 48 -0.99 -1.39 13.31
CA GLN A 48 -0.92 -0.89 14.69
C GLN A 48 -0.31 0.51 14.78
N GLN A 49 0.55 0.84 13.82
CA GLN A 49 1.19 2.15 13.74
C GLN A 49 0.34 3.18 12.97
N GLN A 50 -0.92 2.86 12.61
CA GLN A 50 -1.87 3.69 11.83
C GLN A 50 -1.31 4.16 10.49
N ILE A 51 -0.52 3.30 9.84
CA ILE A 51 0.36 3.69 8.73
C ILE A 51 -0.34 3.64 7.37
N THR A 52 -1.40 2.85 7.25
CA THR A 52 -2.00 2.53 5.97
C THR A 52 -3.30 3.30 5.75
N ALA A 53 -3.42 3.92 4.57
CA ALA A 53 -4.72 4.13 3.96
C ALA A 53 -5.41 2.77 3.77
N THR A 54 -6.73 2.73 3.90
CA THR A 54 -7.58 1.52 3.84
C THR A 54 -7.35 0.62 2.62
N ALA A 55 -6.81 1.15 1.53
CA ALA A 55 -6.70 0.46 0.25
C ALA A 55 -5.50 -0.50 0.18
N SER A 56 -4.33 -0.11 0.69
CA SER A 56 -3.18 -1.02 0.76
C SER A 56 -3.27 -2.00 1.90
N GLN A 57 -4.01 -1.61 2.95
CA GLN A 57 -4.43 -2.56 3.97
C GLN A 57 -5.33 -3.64 3.36
N ALA A 58 -6.31 -3.26 2.54
CA ALA A 58 -7.14 -4.21 1.83
C ALA A 58 -6.31 -5.08 0.86
N VAL A 59 -5.27 -4.53 0.23
CA VAL A 59 -4.35 -5.32 -0.60
C VAL A 59 -3.51 -6.27 0.23
N LEU A 60 -2.88 -5.85 1.34
CA LEU A 60 -2.06 -6.71 2.19
C LEU A 60 -2.88 -7.79 2.90
N ASP A 61 -4.11 -7.47 3.28
CA ASP A 61 -5.03 -8.40 3.94
C ASP A 61 -5.55 -9.45 2.95
N ARG A 62 -5.62 -9.10 1.67
CA ARG A 62 -5.94 -10.03 0.57
C ARG A 62 -4.69 -10.74 0.05
N ALA A 63 -3.53 -10.09 0.12
CA ALA A 63 -2.22 -10.61 -0.23
C ALA A 63 -1.83 -11.81 0.64
N GLN A 64 -2.36 -11.83 1.86
CA GLN A 64 -2.28 -12.93 2.81
C GLN A 64 -2.74 -14.29 2.25
N ALA A 65 -3.44 -14.31 1.12
CA ALA A 65 -3.86 -15.49 0.36
C ALA A 65 -3.60 -15.37 -1.16
N SER A 66 -2.79 -14.41 -1.60
CA SER A 66 -2.61 -14.09 -3.02
C SER A 66 -1.32 -14.71 -3.56
N LEU A 67 -1.49 -15.73 -4.40
CA LEU A 67 -0.42 -16.30 -5.22
C LEU A 67 0.37 -15.21 -5.96
N GLU A 68 -0.22 -14.08 -6.35
CA GLU A 68 0.49 -12.98 -7.01
C GLU A 68 1.55 -12.33 -6.13
N VAL A 69 1.29 -12.15 -4.83
CA VAL A 69 2.30 -11.56 -3.93
C VAL A 69 3.46 -12.53 -3.72
N ASP A 70 3.18 -13.83 -3.62
CA ASP A 70 4.22 -14.84 -3.60
C ASP A 70 5.00 -14.86 -4.91
N MET A 71 4.32 -14.83 -6.05
CA MET A 71 4.97 -14.73 -7.36
C MET A 71 5.89 -13.52 -7.44
N LEU A 72 5.40 -12.33 -7.06
CA LEU A 72 6.21 -11.10 -7.03
C LEU A 72 7.39 -11.23 -6.08
N LEU A 73 7.20 -11.79 -4.88
CA LEU A 73 8.26 -12.03 -3.91
C LEU A 73 9.35 -12.94 -4.49
N HIS A 74 8.95 -13.97 -5.22
CA HIS A 74 9.85 -14.90 -5.91
C HIS A 74 10.55 -14.30 -7.15
N THR A 75 10.18 -13.10 -7.59
CA THR A 75 10.95 -12.35 -8.61
C THR A 75 12.14 -11.59 -8.02
N LEU A 76 12.22 -11.40 -6.70
CA LEU A 76 13.38 -10.75 -6.11
C LEU A 76 14.58 -11.70 -6.11
N SER A 77 15.77 -11.16 -6.42
CA SER A 77 16.99 -11.92 -6.18
C SER A 77 17.22 -12.08 -4.65
N PRO A 78 17.67 -13.25 -4.17
CA PRO A 78 17.97 -13.43 -2.74
C PRO A 78 18.98 -12.41 -2.20
N ASP A 79 19.96 -12.01 -3.01
CA ASP A 79 20.94 -10.98 -2.64
C ASP A 79 20.28 -9.61 -2.47
N THR A 80 19.40 -9.20 -3.41
CA THR A 80 18.64 -7.94 -3.30
C THR A 80 17.77 -7.93 -2.05
N MET A 81 17.08 -9.05 -1.77
CA MET A 81 16.27 -9.16 -0.56
C MET A 81 17.11 -9.04 0.71
N GLN A 82 18.28 -9.70 0.75
CA GLN A 82 19.20 -9.57 1.88
C GLN A 82 19.64 -8.12 2.08
N SER A 83 20.01 -7.41 1.00
CA SER A 83 20.38 -6.00 1.08
C SER A 83 19.24 -5.10 1.55
N ILE A 84 17.99 -5.37 1.13
CA ILE A 84 16.80 -4.64 1.60
C ILE A 84 16.62 -4.83 3.10
N LEU A 85 16.58 -6.08 3.56
CA LEU A 85 16.30 -6.39 4.96
C LEU A 85 17.45 -5.97 5.89
N ALA A 86 18.68 -6.01 5.39
CA ALA A 86 19.85 -5.53 6.13
C ALA A 86 19.99 -4.01 6.12
N GLU A 87 19.15 -3.28 5.37
CA GLU A 87 19.37 -1.86 5.05
C GLU A 87 20.80 -1.62 4.59
N THR A 88 21.18 -2.18 3.44
CA THR A 88 22.53 -2.02 2.86
C THR A 88 22.51 -1.84 1.35
N VAL A 89 21.32 -1.63 0.76
CA VAL A 89 21.06 -1.53 -0.69
C VAL A 89 22.08 -0.69 -1.47
N ALA A 90 22.25 0.59 -1.13
CA ALA A 90 23.19 1.49 -1.81
C ALA A 90 24.63 1.09 -1.57
N PHE A 91 24.98 0.73 -0.34
CA PHE A 91 26.32 0.26 -0.01
C PHE A 91 26.69 -0.99 -0.80
N ASP A 92 25.84 -2.01 -0.84
CA ASP A 92 26.08 -3.25 -1.58
C ASP A 92 26.12 -3.02 -3.11
N PHE A 93 25.38 -2.04 -3.61
CA PHE A 93 25.42 -1.67 -5.02
C PHE A 93 26.73 -0.95 -5.42
N HIS A 94 27.29 -0.13 -4.53
CA HIS A 94 28.52 0.63 -4.77
C HIS A 94 29.81 -0.10 -4.35
N ALA A 95 29.75 -0.95 -3.33
CA ALA A 95 30.91 -1.68 -2.86
C ALA A 95 31.33 -2.69 -3.93
N THR A 96 32.47 -2.42 -4.56
CA THR A 96 33.12 -3.29 -5.56
C THR A 96 33.28 -4.72 -5.04
N ARG A 97 32.39 -5.63 -5.47
CA ARG A 97 32.48 -7.09 -5.33
C ARG A 97 31.78 -7.78 -6.51
N PRO A 98 32.12 -9.05 -6.84
CA PRO A 98 31.47 -9.85 -7.88
C PRO A 98 29.97 -10.18 -7.64
N ARG A 99 29.33 -9.53 -6.65
CA ARG A 99 27.95 -9.76 -6.19
C ARG A 99 27.15 -8.46 -6.09
N ARG A 100 27.27 -7.60 -7.11
CA ARG A 100 26.28 -6.52 -7.28
C ARG A 100 24.90 -7.19 -7.30
N PRO A 101 23.91 -6.72 -6.52
CA PRO A 101 22.58 -7.30 -6.56
C PRO A 101 22.14 -7.40 -8.02
N GLN A 102 21.62 -8.56 -8.44
CA GLN A 102 21.11 -8.67 -9.80
C GLN A 102 19.92 -7.73 -9.92
N THR A 103 20.17 -6.58 -10.56
CA THR A 103 19.14 -5.59 -10.85
C THR A 103 18.63 -5.86 -12.25
N TYR A 104 17.34 -5.65 -12.45
CA TYR A 104 16.78 -5.69 -13.79
C TYR A 104 17.43 -4.62 -14.68
N SER A 105 18.04 -5.04 -15.78
CA SER A 105 18.52 -4.13 -16.82
C SER A 105 17.37 -3.77 -17.75
N GLY A 106 17.30 -2.53 -18.22
CA GLY A 106 16.37 -2.12 -19.26
C GLY A 106 15.16 -1.31 -18.77
N ASN A 107 14.34 -0.89 -19.73
CA ASN A 107 13.18 -0.05 -19.47
C ASN A 107 11.95 -0.92 -19.14
N HIS A 108 11.82 -1.32 -17.88
CA HIS A 108 10.71 -2.14 -17.41
C HIS A 108 9.77 -1.36 -16.48
N ALA A 109 8.50 -1.77 -16.52
CA ALA A 109 7.54 -1.40 -15.49
C ALA A 109 7.84 -2.20 -14.21
N GLY A 110 7.67 -1.59 -13.05
CA GLY A 110 7.92 -2.27 -11.79
C GLY A 110 8.12 -1.34 -10.60
N ALA A 111 8.53 -1.94 -9.49
CA ALA A 111 8.92 -1.24 -8.27
C ALA A 111 10.44 -1.20 -8.10
N TYR A 112 10.90 -0.11 -7.49
CA TYR A 112 12.31 0.15 -7.20
C TYR A 112 12.46 0.66 -5.77
N VAL A 113 13.66 0.46 -5.23
CA VAL A 113 14.11 1.13 -4.02
C VAL A 113 15.04 2.27 -4.40
N ALA A 114 14.98 3.35 -3.66
CA ALA A 114 15.90 4.46 -3.76
C ALA A 114 16.50 4.79 -2.39
N ALA A 115 17.77 5.17 -2.42
CA ALA A 115 18.61 5.46 -1.28
C ALA A 115 19.41 6.74 -1.50
N LEU A 116 19.64 7.48 -0.42
CA LEU A 116 20.56 8.61 -0.38
C LEU A 116 21.91 8.12 0.16
N SER A 117 22.98 8.52 -0.50
CA SER A 117 24.35 8.28 -0.04
C SER A 117 25.18 9.56 -0.20
N ILE A 118 26.34 9.60 0.43
CA ILE A 118 27.26 10.74 0.30
C ILE A 118 28.29 10.40 -0.77
N ARG A 119 28.40 11.29 -1.77
CA ARG A 119 29.34 11.12 -2.88
C ARG A 119 30.75 10.92 -2.34
N GLY A 120 31.42 9.89 -2.85
CA GLY A 120 32.77 9.52 -2.41
C GLY A 120 32.82 8.62 -1.17
N ARG A 121 31.69 8.22 -0.57
CA ARG A 121 31.64 7.27 0.56
C ARG A 121 31.26 5.84 0.18
N GLY A 122 31.14 5.55 -1.13
CA GLY A 122 30.85 4.21 -1.65
C GLY A 122 29.49 3.69 -1.20
N GLY A 123 28.42 4.45 -1.45
CA GLY A 123 27.05 4.09 -1.10
C GLY A 123 26.69 4.30 0.38
N ARG A 124 27.64 4.70 1.24
CA ARG A 124 27.37 5.00 2.65
C ARG A 124 26.67 6.34 2.82
N PHE A 125 25.85 6.39 3.86
CA PHE A 125 25.09 7.56 4.28
C PHE A 125 25.89 8.41 5.29
N LEU A 126 25.16 9.17 6.11
CA LEU A 126 25.68 10.03 7.16
C LEU A 126 26.29 9.25 8.32
N THR A 127 27.19 9.89 9.05
CA THR A 127 27.63 9.45 10.38
C THR A 127 26.58 9.79 11.44
N ARG A 128 26.76 9.27 12.65
CA ARG A 128 25.88 9.59 13.79
C ARG A 128 25.79 11.11 14.05
N LEU A 129 26.92 11.81 14.10
CA LEU A 129 26.94 13.25 14.35
C LEU A 129 26.27 14.04 13.22
N GLU A 130 26.46 13.62 11.97
CA GLU A 130 25.81 14.24 10.83
C GLU A 130 24.29 13.99 10.84
N VAL A 131 23.83 12.81 11.29
CA VAL A 131 22.40 12.55 11.53
C VAL A 131 21.84 13.46 12.61
N ALA A 132 22.56 13.67 13.71
CA ALA A 132 22.12 14.58 14.78
C ALA A 132 21.98 16.03 14.26
N GLN A 133 22.92 16.49 13.42
CA GLN A 133 22.83 17.79 12.76
C GLN A 133 21.67 17.87 11.76
N LEU A 134 21.45 16.83 10.95
CA LEU A 134 20.31 16.75 10.04
C LEU A 134 18.98 16.86 10.81
N VAL A 135 18.84 16.13 11.92
CA VAL A 135 17.66 16.20 12.79
C VAL A 135 17.46 17.63 13.31
N HIS A 136 18.53 18.30 13.75
CA HIS A 136 18.46 19.70 14.17
C HIS A 136 17.93 20.63 13.06
N TYR A 137 18.42 20.50 11.82
CA TYR A 137 17.92 21.31 10.70
C TYR A 137 16.46 21.00 10.36
N LEU A 138 16.05 19.74 10.39
CA LEU A 138 14.66 19.34 10.17
C LEU A 138 13.73 19.93 11.25
N GLN A 139 14.16 19.94 12.51
CA GLN A 139 13.41 20.54 13.61
C GLN A 139 13.23 22.05 13.45
N ARG A 140 14.31 22.77 13.15
CA ARG A 140 14.23 24.21 12.88
C ARG A 140 13.34 24.54 11.69
N TYR A 141 13.42 23.71 10.64
CA TYR A 141 12.59 23.87 9.45
C TYR A 141 11.11 23.65 9.78
N VAL A 142 10.76 22.59 10.52
CA VAL A 142 9.35 22.32 10.86
C VAL A 142 8.77 23.35 11.81
N GLU A 143 9.53 23.82 12.81
CA GLU A 143 9.12 24.92 13.69
C GLU A 143 8.79 26.19 12.89
N ALA A 144 9.61 26.50 11.88
CA ALA A 144 9.35 27.63 10.97
C ALA A 144 8.11 27.44 10.11
N CYS A 145 7.87 26.21 9.64
CA CYS A 145 6.68 25.87 8.86
C CYS A 145 5.40 25.94 9.69
N GLU A 146 5.44 25.49 10.94
CA GLU A 146 4.31 25.59 11.87
C GLU A 146 3.97 27.04 12.17
N HIS A 147 4.98 27.86 12.45
CA HIS A 147 4.77 29.29 12.61
C HIS A 147 4.09 29.91 11.39
N TRP A 148 4.50 29.55 10.18
CA TRP A 148 3.85 30.00 8.95
C TRP A 148 2.40 29.50 8.84
N CYS A 149 2.14 28.22 9.14
CA CYS A 149 0.79 27.66 9.08
C CYS A 149 -0.17 28.25 10.13
N ASP A 150 0.29 28.43 11.37
CA ASP A 150 -0.51 28.95 12.49
C ASP A 150 -0.98 30.39 12.23
N ASN A 151 -0.24 31.14 11.43
CA ASN A 151 -0.50 32.54 11.12
C ASN A 151 -1.06 32.76 9.70
N ASP A 152 -1.35 31.68 8.94
CA ASP A 152 -1.76 31.72 7.53
C ASP A 152 -0.81 32.57 6.65
N GLY A 153 0.49 32.47 6.93
CA GLY A 153 1.54 33.24 6.25
C GLY A 153 2.55 33.89 7.19
N TRP A 154 3.48 34.64 6.58
CA TRP A 154 4.42 35.48 7.30
C TRP A 154 3.76 36.81 7.70
N THR A 155 3.86 37.20 8.97
CA THR A 155 3.19 38.37 9.57
C THR A 155 4.13 39.53 9.88
N GLY A 156 5.44 39.30 9.84
CA GLY A 156 6.46 40.25 10.28
C GLY A 156 6.69 40.28 11.79
N ALA A 157 6.23 39.25 12.52
CA ALA A 157 6.40 39.17 13.97
C ALA A 157 7.89 39.10 14.39
N PRO A 158 8.24 39.55 15.61
CA PRO A 158 9.59 39.36 16.16
C PRO A 158 10.00 37.88 16.13
N GLY A 159 11.21 37.58 15.64
CA GLY A 159 11.72 36.21 15.50
C GLY A 159 11.42 35.55 14.14
N GLU A 160 10.49 36.10 13.34
CA GLU A 160 10.14 35.55 12.02
C GLU A 160 11.34 35.50 11.06
N ALA A 161 12.29 36.44 11.18
CA ALA A 161 13.49 36.46 10.35
C ALA A 161 14.29 35.14 10.45
N ALA A 162 14.37 34.55 11.66
CA ALA A 162 15.08 33.28 11.87
C ALA A 162 14.29 32.10 11.27
N HIS A 163 12.96 32.14 11.31
CA HIS A 163 12.11 31.14 10.66
C HIS A 163 12.22 31.21 9.14
N LYS A 164 12.16 32.41 8.56
CA LYS A 164 12.39 32.63 7.13
C LYS A 164 13.77 32.16 6.69
N GLU A 165 14.80 32.42 7.50
CA GLU A 165 16.15 31.93 7.22
C GLU A 165 16.20 30.40 7.22
N ALA A 166 15.58 29.73 8.21
CA ALA A 166 15.53 28.27 8.28
C ALA A 166 14.83 27.66 7.04
N VAL A 167 13.70 28.23 6.62
CA VAL A 167 13.00 27.79 5.40
C VAL A 167 13.85 28.05 4.17
N ARG A 168 14.41 29.26 4.02
CA ARG A 168 15.25 29.63 2.85
C ARG A 168 16.52 28.79 2.74
N ALA A 169 17.12 28.38 3.87
CA ALA A 169 18.31 27.53 3.88
C ALA A 169 18.06 26.19 3.15
N VAL A 170 16.83 25.66 3.28
CA VAL A 170 16.39 24.39 2.71
C VAL A 170 15.74 24.59 1.34
N ASP A 171 14.66 25.37 1.28
CA ASP A 171 13.77 25.50 0.12
C ASP A 171 14.26 26.53 -0.91
N GLY A 172 15.30 27.31 -0.60
CA GLY A 172 15.82 28.36 -1.47
C GLY A 172 15.98 27.99 -2.96
N PRO A 173 16.46 26.78 -3.31
CA PRO A 173 16.54 26.33 -4.72
C PRO A 173 15.19 26.20 -5.44
N TRP A 174 14.10 26.02 -4.70
CA TRP A 174 12.76 25.78 -5.23
C TRP A 174 11.82 26.98 -5.06
N MET A 175 12.23 27.97 -4.28
CA MET A 175 11.48 29.20 -4.07
C MET A 175 11.34 29.98 -5.38
N LYS A 176 10.11 30.41 -5.66
CA LYS A 176 9.84 31.36 -6.75
C LYS A 176 10.29 32.75 -6.31
N LYS A 177 10.77 33.57 -7.24
CA LYS A 177 11.16 34.96 -6.95
C LYS A 177 10.02 35.70 -6.24
N GLY A 178 10.30 36.25 -5.05
CA GLY A 178 9.32 36.98 -4.24
C GLY A 178 8.34 36.11 -3.45
N LYS A 179 8.50 34.78 -3.45
CA LYS A 179 7.75 33.88 -2.57
C LYS A 179 8.69 33.26 -1.55
N GLU A 180 8.35 33.41 -0.27
CA GLU A 180 9.11 32.86 0.86
C GLU A 180 8.34 31.76 1.59
N ASP A 181 7.25 31.27 0.99
CA ASP A 181 6.41 30.23 1.59
C ASP A 181 7.19 28.91 1.67
N PRO A 182 7.06 28.14 2.77
CA PRO A 182 7.61 26.80 2.84
C PRO A 182 7.07 25.93 1.71
N VAL A 183 7.95 25.17 1.05
CA VAL A 183 7.59 24.30 -0.07
C VAL A 183 7.22 22.91 0.44
N CYS A 184 8.05 22.35 1.33
CA CYS A 184 7.86 21.00 1.84
C CYS A 184 6.94 20.92 3.07
N GLY A 185 6.74 22.04 3.78
CA GLY A 185 6.03 22.10 5.07
C GLY A 185 4.82 23.05 5.08
N ASN A 186 4.13 23.22 3.96
CA ASN A 186 3.03 24.19 3.84
C ASN A 186 1.67 23.76 4.43
N SER A 187 1.65 22.80 5.35
CA SER A 187 0.42 22.42 6.09
C SER A 187 0.77 21.70 7.38
N HIS A 188 -0.10 21.78 8.40
CA HIS A 188 0.11 21.05 9.66
C HIS A 188 0.32 19.55 9.46
N THR A 189 -0.44 18.92 8.56
CA THR A 189 -0.25 17.49 8.25
C THR A 189 1.14 17.21 7.70
N ARG A 190 1.71 18.09 6.87
CA ARG A 190 3.09 17.93 6.38
C ARG A 190 4.10 18.17 7.52
N CYS A 191 3.86 19.16 8.37
CA CYS A 191 4.69 19.39 9.57
C CYS A 191 4.73 18.15 10.47
N ASP A 192 3.57 17.51 10.73
CA ASP A 192 3.49 16.27 11.51
C ASP A 192 4.37 15.16 10.92
N ARG A 193 4.35 15.01 9.60
CA ARG A 193 5.17 14.00 8.89
C ARG A 193 6.66 14.33 8.90
N ILE A 194 7.02 15.61 8.86
CA ILE A 194 8.42 16.05 9.01
C ILE A 194 8.91 15.79 10.45
N ARG A 195 8.08 15.99 11.47
CA ARG A 195 8.40 15.61 12.86
C ARG A 195 8.63 14.10 12.98
N GLN A 196 7.75 13.29 12.40
CA GLN A 196 7.91 11.83 12.37
C GLN A 196 9.22 11.42 11.65
N LEU A 197 9.59 12.12 10.57
CA LEU A 197 10.85 11.90 9.87
C LEU A 197 12.06 12.21 10.75
N ALA A 198 12.03 13.35 11.47
CA ALA A 198 13.09 13.74 12.41
C ALA A 198 13.21 12.73 13.57
N ASP A 199 12.09 12.28 14.13
CA ASP A 199 12.07 11.26 15.19
C ASP A 199 12.62 9.92 14.71
N MET A 200 12.29 9.52 13.48
CA MET A 200 12.83 8.33 12.85
C MET A 200 14.35 8.41 12.68
N LEU A 201 14.86 9.53 12.16
CA LEU A 201 16.30 9.75 12.01
C LEU A 201 17.01 9.80 13.37
N ARG A 202 16.39 10.37 14.40
CA ARG A 202 16.93 10.42 15.76
C ARG A 202 17.16 9.02 16.35
N ARG A 203 16.34 8.02 16.01
CA ARG A 203 16.58 6.62 16.42
C ARG A 203 17.87 6.02 15.86
N ARG A 204 18.49 6.67 14.86
CA ARG A 204 19.78 6.29 14.28
C ARG A 204 20.97 7.02 14.93
N ASP A 205 20.68 7.97 15.83
CA ASP A 205 21.66 8.66 16.67
C ASP A 205 21.80 7.93 18.01
N ASP A 206 22.52 6.80 18.02
CA ASP A 206 22.78 6.01 19.22
C ASP A 206 24.27 6.10 19.64
N PRO A 207 24.59 6.89 20.69
CA PRO A 207 25.96 7.00 21.22
C PRO A 207 26.53 5.69 21.77
N ALA A 208 25.69 4.71 22.15
CA ALA A 208 26.17 3.41 22.62
C ALA A 208 26.75 2.57 21.47
N LEU A 209 26.22 2.73 20.25
CA LEU A 209 26.73 2.05 19.06
C LEU A 209 27.95 2.76 18.46
N ASP A 210 28.00 4.10 18.51
CA ASP A 210 29.11 4.90 17.99
C ASP A 210 29.45 6.09 18.92
N PRO A 211 30.21 5.88 20.01
CA PRO A 211 30.56 6.95 20.94
C PRO A 211 31.30 8.11 20.28
N GLY A 212 32.18 7.81 19.31
CA GLY A 212 32.93 8.81 18.54
C GLY A 212 32.06 9.54 17.52
N GLY A 213 30.99 8.91 17.05
CA GLY A 213 29.98 9.49 16.18
C GLY A 213 30.42 9.73 14.74
N ASN A 214 31.52 9.12 14.32
CA ASN A 214 32.19 9.35 13.04
C ASN A 214 32.08 8.16 12.08
N VAL A 215 31.42 7.06 12.47
CA VAL A 215 31.27 5.89 11.61
C VAL A 215 30.15 6.16 10.59
N PRO A 216 30.43 6.16 9.27
CA PRO A 216 29.38 6.35 8.28
C PRO A 216 28.47 5.13 8.22
N GLN A 217 27.16 5.36 8.28
CA GLN A 217 26.16 4.29 8.20
C GLN A 217 26.13 3.71 6.78
N LYS A 218 25.90 2.41 6.64
CA LYS A 218 25.87 1.74 5.32
C LYS A 218 24.71 2.20 4.44
N GLN A 219 23.67 2.78 5.00
CA GLN A 219 22.43 3.02 4.25
C GLN A 219 21.64 4.14 4.89
N SER A 220 21.00 4.96 4.06
CA SER A 220 19.94 5.86 4.48
C SER A 220 18.64 5.07 4.73
N PRO A 221 17.66 5.65 5.43
CA PRO A 221 16.26 5.26 5.22
C PRO A 221 15.94 5.03 3.74
N LEU A 222 15.07 4.07 3.41
CA LEU A 222 14.74 3.76 2.02
C LEU A 222 13.49 4.51 1.57
N MET A 223 13.44 4.83 0.28
CA MET A 223 12.23 5.21 -0.43
C MET A 223 11.87 4.12 -1.41
N VAL A 224 10.58 3.81 -1.50
CA VAL A 224 10.03 2.89 -2.49
C VAL A 224 9.18 3.68 -3.47
N GLY A 225 9.28 3.34 -4.73
CA GLY A 225 8.35 3.85 -5.74
C GLY A 225 8.11 2.80 -6.81
N CYS A 226 7.08 3.04 -7.62
CA CYS A 226 6.82 2.28 -8.82
C CYS A 226 6.78 3.17 -10.06
N SER A 227 7.00 2.58 -11.23
CA SER A 227 6.90 3.29 -12.50
C SER A 227 6.62 2.32 -13.64
N ARG A 228 6.02 2.83 -14.72
CA ARG A 228 5.97 2.12 -16.02
C ARG A 228 7.32 2.09 -16.72
N SER A 229 8.19 3.03 -16.36
CA SER A 229 9.58 3.11 -16.78
C SER A 229 10.43 3.49 -15.57
N ILE A 230 11.13 2.53 -14.99
CA ILE A 230 12.01 2.82 -13.84
C ILE A 230 13.17 3.72 -14.28
N VAL A 231 13.77 3.46 -15.45
CA VAL A 231 14.90 4.23 -15.99
C VAL A 231 14.56 5.71 -16.16
N GLU A 232 13.37 6.03 -16.68
CA GLU A 232 12.93 7.43 -16.82
C GLU A 232 12.58 8.07 -15.47
N ARG A 233 12.20 7.25 -14.48
CA ARG A 233 11.81 7.73 -13.15
C ARG A 233 12.99 8.07 -12.26
N VAL A 234 14.11 7.36 -12.33
CA VAL A 234 15.28 7.59 -11.44
C VAL A 234 15.74 9.05 -11.42
N PRO A 235 15.91 9.74 -12.57
CA PRO A 235 16.31 11.15 -12.59
C PRO A 235 15.38 12.08 -11.79
N HIS A 236 14.11 11.71 -11.60
CA HIS A 236 13.12 12.52 -10.87
C HIS A 236 13.40 12.59 -9.37
N HIS A 237 14.23 11.70 -8.84
CA HIS A 237 14.61 11.69 -7.42
C HIS A 237 15.79 12.61 -7.10
N HIS A 238 16.40 13.24 -8.10
CA HIS A 238 17.37 14.32 -7.91
C HIS A 238 16.61 15.63 -7.64
N ALA A 239 16.10 15.80 -6.42
CA ALA A 239 15.18 16.89 -6.08
C ALA A 239 15.81 18.29 -6.27
N MET A 240 17.13 18.40 -6.12
CA MET A 240 17.87 19.65 -6.33
C MET A 240 17.91 20.07 -7.80
N GLU A 241 17.85 19.12 -8.73
CA GLU A 241 17.86 19.39 -10.17
C GLU A 241 16.45 19.45 -10.77
N ARG A 242 15.53 18.60 -10.28
CA ARG A 242 14.19 18.42 -10.84
C ARG A 242 13.07 19.09 -10.05
N GLY A 243 13.37 19.57 -8.85
CA GLY A 243 12.41 20.15 -7.92
C GLY A 243 11.71 19.09 -7.04
N PRO A 244 11.05 19.54 -5.96
CA PRO A 244 10.52 18.66 -4.92
C PRO A 244 9.19 18.00 -5.33
N SER A 245 8.52 18.50 -6.38
CA SER A 245 7.24 17.95 -6.87
C SER A 245 7.38 16.63 -7.63
N GLN A 246 8.60 16.26 -8.02
CA GLN A 246 8.87 15.05 -8.80
C GLN A 246 9.11 13.80 -7.93
N THR A 247 9.21 13.97 -6.61
CA THR A 247 9.47 12.92 -5.62
C THR A 247 8.64 13.16 -4.36
N THR A 248 8.76 12.32 -3.33
CA THR A 248 8.11 12.60 -2.03
C THR A 248 8.79 13.79 -1.34
N TYR A 249 8.02 14.71 -0.77
CA TYR A 249 8.58 15.95 -0.21
C TYR A 249 9.55 15.70 0.96
N THR A 250 9.36 14.63 1.73
CA THR A 250 10.28 14.18 2.79
C THR A 250 11.64 13.77 2.26
N TRP A 251 11.68 13.11 1.10
CA TRP A 251 12.92 12.78 0.40
C TRP A 251 13.62 14.05 -0.08
N ALA A 252 12.87 14.93 -0.75
CA ALA A 252 13.40 16.20 -1.25
C ALA A 252 13.97 17.04 -0.09
N LEU A 253 13.21 17.17 1.00
CA LEU A 253 13.60 17.90 2.21
C LEU A 253 14.91 17.37 2.79
N VAL A 254 15.04 16.05 2.98
CA VAL A 254 16.28 15.46 3.52
C VAL A 254 17.46 15.69 2.58
N GLN A 255 17.28 15.50 1.28
CA GLN A 255 18.33 15.78 0.30
C GLN A 255 18.78 17.25 0.39
N ALA A 256 17.84 18.20 0.44
CA ALA A 256 18.16 19.62 0.55
C ALA A 256 18.87 19.95 1.86
N CYS A 257 18.43 19.43 3.01
CA CYS A 257 19.13 19.65 4.28
C CYS A 257 20.58 19.12 4.23
N ILE A 258 20.81 17.95 3.63
CA ILE A 258 22.17 17.39 3.53
C ILE A 258 23.04 18.26 2.60
N GLU A 259 22.57 18.59 1.40
CA GLU A 259 23.39 19.35 0.45
C GLU A 259 23.59 20.81 0.86
N ARG A 260 22.56 21.45 1.42
CA ARG A 260 22.55 22.90 1.67
C ARG A 260 22.96 23.28 3.08
N CYS A 261 22.56 22.48 4.07
CA CYS A 261 22.82 22.78 5.47
C CYS A 261 24.08 22.08 5.99
N LEU A 262 24.28 20.80 5.61
CA LEU A 262 25.51 20.07 5.95
C LEU A 262 26.65 20.28 4.94
N GLY A 263 26.35 20.78 3.74
CA GLY A 263 27.36 20.97 2.69
C GLY A 263 27.91 19.65 2.13
N LEU A 264 27.16 18.54 2.26
CA LEU A 264 27.61 17.22 1.83
C LEU A 264 26.98 16.89 0.47
N PRO A 265 27.78 16.53 -0.55
CA PRO A 265 27.25 16.17 -1.86
C PRO A 265 26.50 14.84 -1.79
N VAL A 266 25.23 14.85 -2.15
CA VAL A 266 24.39 13.65 -2.16
C VAL A 266 24.50 12.92 -3.50
N GLU A 267 24.42 11.59 -3.42
CA GLU A 267 24.29 10.67 -4.54
C GLU A 267 23.03 9.83 -4.35
N VAL A 268 22.17 9.83 -5.38
CA VAL A 268 20.93 9.05 -5.40
C VAL A 268 21.20 7.70 -6.05
N CYS A 269 21.00 6.63 -5.29
CA CYS A 269 21.08 5.26 -5.79
C CYS A 269 19.65 4.71 -5.90
N ALA A 270 19.20 4.38 -7.10
CA ALA A 270 17.89 3.75 -7.33
C ALA A 270 18.06 2.43 -8.07
N ILE A 271 17.41 1.40 -7.55
CA ILE A 271 17.59 0.02 -7.98
C ILE A 271 16.23 -0.59 -8.31
N PRO A 272 16.00 -1.04 -9.56
CA PRO A 272 14.85 -1.88 -9.90
C PRO A 272 14.87 -3.17 -9.07
N VAL A 273 13.77 -3.46 -8.36
CA VAL A 273 13.69 -4.64 -7.47
C VAL A 273 12.67 -5.66 -7.95
N ILE A 274 11.53 -5.21 -8.46
CA ILE A 274 10.45 -6.08 -8.93
C ILE A 274 10.02 -5.60 -10.30
N VAL A 275 9.92 -6.51 -11.27
CA VAL A 275 9.32 -6.23 -12.58
C VAL A 275 7.84 -6.56 -12.55
N ALA A 276 7.03 -5.61 -13.03
CA ALA A 276 5.61 -5.81 -13.23
C ALA A 276 5.36 -6.44 -14.61
N TYR A 277 4.86 -7.67 -14.59
CA TYR A 277 4.46 -8.42 -15.80
C TYR A 277 3.00 -8.18 -16.18
N ASP A 278 2.15 -7.84 -15.20
CA ASP A 278 0.76 -7.41 -15.41
C ASP A 278 0.51 -6.02 -14.81
N LYS A 279 -0.59 -5.38 -15.22
CA LYS A 279 -0.99 -4.05 -14.76
C LYS A 279 -1.23 -4.01 -13.25
N GLU A 280 -1.75 -5.10 -12.70
CA GLU A 280 -2.05 -5.25 -11.28
C GLU A 280 -0.77 -5.45 -10.46
N HIS A 281 0.29 -5.99 -11.07
CA HIS A 281 1.57 -6.21 -10.39
C HIS A 281 2.24 -4.90 -9.97
N LEU A 282 2.03 -3.81 -10.71
CA LEU A 282 2.71 -2.55 -10.44
C LEU A 282 2.40 -2.01 -9.03
N PRO A 283 1.14 -1.74 -8.65
CA PRO A 283 0.81 -1.33 -7.29
C PRO A 283 1.06 -2.43 -6.25
N LEU A 284 0.83 -3.72 -6.57
CA LEU A 284 1.16 -4.82 -5.65
C LEU A 284 2.64 -4.85 -5.29
N SER A 285 3.51 -4.66 -6.28
CA SER A 285 4.96 -4.62 -6.10
C SER A 285 5.42 -3.44 -5.25
N GLU A 286 4.78 -2.27 -5.40
CA GLU A 286 5.05 -1.11 -4.55
C GLU A 286 4.68 -1.38 -3.10
N ILE A 287 3.50 -1.95 -2.85
CA ILE A 287 3.00 -2.27 -1.51
C ILE A 287 3.89 -3.31 -0.82
N LEU A 288 4.20 -4.39 -1.54
CA LEU A 288 5.10 -5.45 -1.06
C LEU A 288 6.46 -4.85 -0.68
N LEU A 289 7.06 -4.08 -1.58
CA LEU A 289 8.40 -3.52 -1.37
C LEU A 289 8.40 -2.45 -0.28
N THR A 290 7.35 -1.63 -0.18
CA THR A 290 7.15 -0.64 0.89
C THR A 290 7.10 -1.33 2.26
N THR A 291 6.42 -2.47 2.35
CA THR A 291 6.30 -3.26 3.58
C THR A 291 7.63 -3.91 3.96
N LEU A 292 8.31 -4.54 2.99
CA LEU A 292 9.62 -5.17 3.22
C LEU A 292 10.69 -4.15 3.63
N CYS A 293 10.73 -3.00 2.94
CA CYS A 293 11.69 -1.93 3.24
C CYS A 293 11.31 -1.15 4.50
N ARG A 294 10.05 -1.23 4.92
CA ARG A 294 9.44 -0.34 5.92
C ARG A 294 9.64 1.14 5.56
N SER A 295 9.42 1.44 4.27
CA SER A 295 9.85 2.70 3.69
C SER A 295 8.96 3.89 4.08
N LEU A 296 7.93 3.70 4.90
CA LEU A 296 7.06 4.77 5.37
C LEU A 296 7.73 5.61 6.46
N VAL A 297 7.44 6.90 6.50
CA VAL A 297 8.03 7.89 7.42
C VAL A 297 7.68 7.60 8.89
N THR A 298 6.51 7.03 9.11
CA THR A 298 6.06 6.50 10.41
C THR A 298 6.83 5.26 10.84
N GLN A 299 7.57 4.62 9.93
CA GLN A 299 8.42 3.47 10.20
C GLN A 299 9.90 3.88 10.17
N LEU A 300 10.59 3.59 9.07
CA LEU A 300 12.03 3.69 8.93
C LEU A 300 12.45 4.21 7.54
N GLY A 301 11.55 4.88 6.81
CA GLY A 301 11.82 5.34 5.45
C GLY A 301 11.34 6.75 5.12
N TYR A 302 11.27 7.06 3.83
CA TYR A 302 10.92 8.39 3.34
C TYR A 302 9.50 8.51 2.77
N ASN A 303 8.76 7.45 2.48
CA ASN A 303 7.40 7.54 1.94
C ASN A 303 6.43 8.15 2.96
N VAL A 304 5.69 9.20 2.60
CA VAL A 304 4.73 9.89 3.51
C VAL A 304 3.40 9.14 3.62
N GLY A 305 3.10 8.40 2.59
CA GLY A 305 1.94 7.54 2.42
C GLY A 305 2.19 6.75 1.16
N GLU A 306 1.38 5.74 0.96
CA GLU A 306 1.48 4.96 -0.26
C GLU A 306 1.01 5.84 -1.43
N GLN A 307 1.83 5.99 -2.47
CA GLN A 307 1.45 6.70 -3.69
C GLN A 307 0.55 5.78 -4.51
N ILE A 308 -0.56 5.35 -3.93
CA ILE A 308 -1.28 4.25 -4.54
C ILE A 308 -1.98 4.78 -5.78
N LEU A 309 -1.61 4.21 -6.92
CA LEU A 309 -2.39 4.20 -8.15
C LEU A 309 -3.80 3.61 -7.96
N LEU A 310 -4.23 3.28 -6.73
CA LEU A 310 -5.56 2.79 -6.36
C LEU A 310 -6.68 3.80 -6.63
N ASN A 311 -6.37 5.11 -6.74
CA ASN A 311 -7.33 6.10 -7.21
C ASN A 311 -7.59 6.03 -8.73
N GLN A 312 -6.98 5.08 -9.43
CA GLN A 312 -7.27 4.82 -10.84
C GLN A 312 -8.47 3.85 -10.96
N PRO A 313 -9.59 4.26 -11.59
CA PRO A 313 -10.84 3.50 -11.63
C PRO A 313 -10.70 2.06 -12.14
N TRP A 314 -9.75 1.81 -13.05
CA TRP A 314 -9.54 0.51 -13.68
C TRP A 314 -8.90 -0.52 -12.74
N PHE A 315 -8.21 -0.10 -11.68
CA PHE A 315 -7.53 -1.03 -10.77
C PHE A 315 -8.53 -1.86 -9.95
N GLY A 316 -9.58 -1.23 -9.41
CA GLY A 316 -10.59 -1.94 -8.62
C GLY A 316 -11.39 -2.97 -9.44
N GLU A 317 -11.57 -2.74 -10.73
CA GLU A 317 -12.29 -3.64 -11.63
C GLU A 317 -11.42 -4.82 -12.09
N ASN A 318 -10.17 -4.56 -12.48
CA ASN A 318 -9.27 -5.64 -12.86
C ASN A 318 -8.88 -6.52 -11.67
N LEU A 319 -8.63 -5.93 -10.50
CA LEU A 319 -8.38 -6.70 -9.28
C LEU A 319 -9.52 -7.65 -8.96
N ARG A 320 -10.77 -7.25 -9.26
CA ARG A 320 -11.95 -8.11 -9.10
C ARG A 320 -11.97 -9.27 -10.11
N LYS A 321 -11.59 -9.01 -11.37
CA LYS A 321 -11.50 -10.04 -12.44
C LYS A 321 -10.39 -11.06 -12.15
N THR A 322 -9.22 -10.61 -11.72
CA THR A 322 -8.12 -11.49 -11.32
C THR A 322 -8.53 -12.34 -10.13
N MET A 323 -9.22 -11.78 -9.14
CA MET A 323 -9.76 -12.55 -8.01
C MET A 323 -10.74 -13.65 -8.41
N ASP A 324 -11.60 -13.39 -9.41
CA ASP A 324 -12.53 -14.42 -9.89
C ASP A 324 -11.75 -15.58 -10.54
N LEU A 325 -10.71 -15.27 -11.32
CA LEU A 325 -9.82 -16.28 -11.92
C LEU A 325 -9.05 -17.09 -10.88
N MET A 326 -8.58 -16.47 -9.80
CA MET A 326 -7.85 -17.16 -8.73
C MET A 326 -8.74 -18.10 -7.93
N ARG A 327 -9.97 -17.68 -7.60
CA ARG A 327 -10.94 -18.58 -6.93
C ARG A 327 -11.25 -19.79 -7.79
N ASP A 328 -11.25 -19.63 -9.10
CA ASP A 328 -11.40 -20.74 -10.03
C ASP A 328 -10.15 -21.63 -10.04
N ALA A 329 -8.94 -21.08 -9.90
CA ALA A 329 -7.70 -21.86 -9.77
C ALA A 329 -7.60 -22.64 -8.45
N GLU A 330 -7.99 -22.07 -7.30
CA GLU A 330 -8.07 -22.80 -6.03
C GLU A 330 -9.06 -23.96 -6.12
N ARG A 331 -10.23 -23.73 -6.74
CA ARG A 331 -11.19 -24.81 -7.02
C ARG A 331 -10.61 -25.90 -7.91
N MET A 332 -9.71 -25.56 -8.84
CA MET A 332 -9.04 -26.53 -9.70
C MET A 332 -7.98 -27.35 -8.94
N LEU A 333 -7.27 -26.76 -7.98
CA LEU A 333 -6.33 -27.48 -7.11
C LEU A 333 -7.07 -28.41 -6.15
N ASP A 334 -8.16 -27.95 -5.54
CA ASP A 334 -9.05 -28.81 -4.74
C ASP A 334 -9.63 -29.95 -5.60
N ALA A 335 -9.94 -29.68 -6.87
CA ALA A 335 -10.38 -30.70 -7.81
C ALA A 335 -9.26 -31.68 -8.17
N GLU A 336 -8.00 -31.25 -8.26
CA GLU A 336 -6.85 -32.13 -8.50
C GLU A 336 -6.61 -33.05 -7.30
N ASP A 337 -6.63 -32.52 -6.08
CA ASP A 337 -6.49 -33.33 -4.86
C ASP A 337 -7.64 -34.31 -4.70
N THR A 338 -8.86 -33.87 -5.03
CA THR A 338 -10.04 -34.74 -5.11
C THR A 338 -9.86 -35.82 -6.18
N LEU A 339 -9.37 -35.48 -7.37
CA LEU A 339 -9.09 -36.45 -8.44
C LEU A 339 -7.99 -37.45 -8.05
N ARG A 340 -6.94 -37.01 -7.36
CA ARG A 340 -5.89 -37.91 -6.84
C ARG A 340 -6.44 -38.85 -5.77
N ALA A 341 -7.31 -38.37 -4.89
CA ALA A 341 -7.98 -39.22 -3.90
C ALA A 341 -8.89 -40.25 -4.58
N LEU A 342 -9.70 -39.83 -5.57
CA LEU A 342 -10.55 -40.71 -6.36
C LEU A 342 -9.73 -41.75 -7.15
N LEU A 343 -8.58 -41.38 -7.71
CA LEU A 343 -7.70 -42.31 -8.44
C LEU A 343 -7.05 -43.38 -7.54
N GLN A 344 -7.03 -43.18 -6.22
CA GLN A 344 -6.58 -44.20 -5.25
C GLN A 344 -7.69 -45.13 -4.78
N GLU A 345 -8.96 -44.79 -5.04
CA GLU A 345 -10.09 -45.64 -4.68
C GLU A 345 -10.38 -46.69 -5.76
N ASP A 346 -10.93 -47.84 -5.32
CA ASP A 346 -11.34 -48.91 -6.21
C ASP A 346 -12.40 -48.41 -7.21
N PRO A 347 -12.16 -48.52 -8.54
CA PRO A 347 -13.07 -47.98 -9.57
C PRO A 347 -14.53 -48.42 -9.42
N HIS A 348 -14.78 -49.61 -8.85
CA HIS A 348 -16.13 -50.11 -8.62
C HIS A 348 -16.88 -49.35 -7.51
N THR A 349 -16.16 -48.85 -6.51
CA THR A 349 -16.72 -48.01 -5.44
C THR A 349 -17.13 -46.65 -6.02
N LEU A 350 -16.27 -46.06 -6.84
CA LEU A 350 -16.52 -44.78 -7.51
C LEU A 350 -17.72 -44.82 -8.45
N ILE A 351 -17.85 -45.90 -9.23
CA ILE A 351 -19.01 -46.10 -10.13
C ILE A 351 -20.30 -46.20 -9.32
N ARG A 352 -20.29 -46.96 -8.21
CA ARG A 352 -21.47 -47.11 -7.36
C ARG A 352 -21.86 -45.80 -6.67
N GLU A 353 -20.90 -45.01 -6.22
CA GLU A 353 -21.17 -43.69 -5.65
C GLU A 353 -21.68 -42.69 -6.70
N ALA A 354 -21.13 -42.72 -7.92
CA ALA A 354 -21.61 -41.91 -9.02
C ALA A 354 -23.05 -42.27 -9.42
N GLU A 355 -23.40 -43.56 -9.45
CA GLU A 355 -24.78 -44.02 -9.67
C GLU A 355 -25.74 -43.51 -8.58
N ILE A 356 -25.34 -43.57 -7.31
CA ILE A 356 -26.13 -43.03 -6.19
C ILE A 356 -26.32 -41.52 -6.33
N ARG A 357 -25.26 -40.78 -6.69
CA ARG A 357 -25.34 -39.32 -6.88
C ARG A 357 -26.23 -38.94 -8.07
N LEU A 358 -26.17 -39.69 -9.18
CA LEU A 358 -27.05 -39.47 -10.34
C LEU A 358 -28.53 -39.66 -9.96
N ILE A 359 -28.85 -40.71 -9.19
CA ILE A 359 -30.20 -40.94 -8.66
C ILE A 359 -30.67 -39.79 -7.75
N GLN A 360 -29.76 -39.23 -6.94
CA GLN A 360 -30.08 -38.09 -6.08
C GLN A 360 -30.30 -36.81 -6.88
N ILE A 361 -29.50 -36.56 -7.93
CA ILE A 361 -29.66 -35.41 -8.82
C ILE A 361 -31.01 -35.46 -9.53
N ASP A 362 -31.35 -36.60 -10.14
CA ASP A 362 -32.65 -36.80 -10.80
C ASP A 362 -33.83 -36.57 -9.86
N LYS A 363 -33.69 -37.01 -8.60
CA LYS A 363 -34.70 -36.77 -7.56
C LYS A 363 -34.83 -35.27 -7.25
N THR A 364 -33.71 -34.56 -7.06
CA THR A 364 -33.74 -33.11 -6.76
C THR A 364 -34.25 -32.29 -7.95
N GLU A 365 -33.96 -32.68 -9.19
CA GLU A 365 -34.48 -32.00 -10.38
C GLU A 365 -36.00 -32.19 -10.51
N SER A 366 -36.49 -33.40 -10.22
CA SER A 366 -37.93 -33.69 -10.16
C SER A 366 -38.63 -32.87 -9.08
N GLU A 367 -38.04 -32.77 -7.88
CA GLU A 367 -38.55 -31.94 -6.78
C GLU A 367 -38.56 -30.44 -7.13
N ALA A 368 -37.51 -29.94 -7.79
CA ALA A 368 -37.43 -28.55 -8.25
C ALA A 368 -38.49 -28.24 -9.33
N LYS A 369 -38.70 -29.16 -10.29
CA LYS A 369 -39.77 -29.05 -11.30
C LYS A 369 -41.16 -29.04 -10.65
N ALA A 370 -41.39 -29.90 -9.66
CA ALA A 370 -42.64 -29.92 -8.90
C ALA A 370 -42.86 -28.62 -8.10
N ALA A 371 -41.81 -28.07 -7.50
CA ALA A 371 -41.86 -26.80 -6.78
C ALA A 371 -42.17 -25.62 -7.72
N LEU A 372 -41.56 -25.57 -8.91
CA LEU A 372 -41.85 -24.57 -9.94
C LEU A 372 -43.30 -24.66 -10.44
N ALA A 373 -43.80 -25.87 -10.69
CA ALA A 373 -45.20 -26.08 -11.08
C ALA A 373 -46.17 -25.60 -9.97
N LYS A 374 -45.86 -25.88 -8.70
CA LYS A 374 -46.66 -25.42 -7.56
C LYS A 374 -46.61 -23.89 -7.41
N ALA A 375 -45.47 -23.26 -7.64
CA ALA A 375 -45.33 -21.82 -7.61
C ALA A 375 -46.15 -21.13 -8.72
N ALA A 376 -46.18 -21.71 -9.93
CA ALA A 376 -46.99 -21.22 -11.04
C ALA A 376 -48.50 -21.24 -10.72
N VAL A 377 -48.99 -22.32 -10.11
CA VAL A 377 -50.40 -22.42 -9.66
C VAL A 377 -50.73 -21.39 -8.57
N VAL A 378 -49.78 -21.08 -7.68
CA VAL A 378 -49.97 -20.04 -6.66
C VAL A 378 -50.04 -18.64 -7.28
N ASP A 379 -49.21 -18.34 -8.27
CA ASP A 379 -49.22 -17.04 -8.97
C ASP A 379 -50.51 -16.83 -9.77
N GLU A 380 -51.02 -17.87 -10.44
CA GLU A 380 -52.28 -17.83 -11.16
C GLU A 380 -53.49 -17.59 -10.23
N ASN A 381 -53.52 -18.29 -9.09
CA ASN A 381 -54.55 -18.06 -8.06
C ASN A 381 -54.48 -16.64 -7.48
N LYS A 382 -53.28 -16.07 -7.31
CA LYS A 382 -53.10 -14.69 -6.86
C LYS A 382 -53.71 -13.70 -7.87
N LYS A 383 -53.41 -13.86 -9.16
CA LYS A 383 -53.98 -13.03 -10.24
C LYS A 383 -55.52 -13.10 -10.26
N TYR A 384 -56.08 -14.30 -10.08
CA TYR A 384 -57.53 -14.49 -10.00
C TYR A 384 -58.15 -13.75 -8.81
N ARG A 385 -57.53 -13.83 -7.62
CA ARG A 385 -57.99 -13.12 -6.41
C ARG A 385 -57.91 -11.61 -6.56
N ASP A 386 -56.82 -11.11 -7.15
CA ASP A 386 -56.65 -9.68 -7.41
C ASP A 386 -57.69 -9.15 -8.41
N GLY A 387 -58.02 -9.93 -9.45
CA GLY A 387 -59.10 -9.63 -10.40
C GLY A 387 -60.48 -9.55 -9.72
N LEU A 388 -60.82 -10.53 -8.88
CA LEU A 388 -62.05 -10.54 -8.08
C LEU A 388 -62.16 -9.33 -7.15
N ARG A 389 -61.05 -8.94 -6.52
CA ARG A 389 -61.01 -7.78 -5.63
C ARG A 389 -61.28 -6.48 -6.39
N LEU A 390 -60.71 -6.34 -7.58
CA LEU A 390 -60.94 -5.19 -8.45
C LEU A 390 -62.41 -5.11 -8.90
N GLU A 391 -63.03 -6.25 -9.22
CA GLU A 391 -64.44 -6.29 -9.62
C GLU A 391 -65.38 -5.94 -8.46
N LEU A 392 -65.11 -6.45 -7.25
CA LEU A 392 -65.85 -6.08 -6.05
C LEU A 392 -65.74 -4.59 -5.74
N GLN A 393 -64.55 -4.01 -5.91
CA GLN A 393 -64.33 -2.58 -5.71
C GLN A 393 -65.16 -1.76 -6.71
N ARG A 394 -65.14 -2.12 -8.01
CA ARG A 394 -65.98 -1.48 -9.02
C ARG A 394 -67.47 -1.54 -8.70
N ARG A 395 -67.96 -2.67 -8.18
CA ARG A 395 -69.36 -2.82 -7.75
C ARG A 395 -69.69 -1.92 -6.57
N ASN A 396 -68.81 -1.83 -5.58
CA ASN A 396 -68.99 -0.94 -4.43
C ASN A 396 -69.00 0.53 -4.87
N ASP A 397 -68.06 0.94 -5.72
CA ASP A 397 -68.00 2.31 -6.24
C ASP A 397 -69.29 2.66 -7.00
N MET A 398 -69.82 1.74 -7.79
CA MET A 398 -71.10 1.91 -8.49
C MET A 398 -72.28 2.05 -7.52
N LEU A 399 -72.33 1.24 -6.45
CA LEU A 399 -73.35 1.36 -5.41
C LEU A 399 -73.27 2.69 -4.67
N THR A 400 -72.07 3.21 -4.41
CA THR A 400 -71.87 4.54 -3.83
C THR A 400 -72.40 5.64 -4.74
N VAL A 401 -72.14 5.57 -6.05
CA VAL A 401 -72.68 6.53 -7.03
C VAL A 401 -74.21 6.46 -7.09
N LEU A 402 -74.80 5.26 -7.11
CA LEU A 402 -76.25 5.08 -7.09
C LEU A 402 -76.89 5.61 -5.80
N GLY A 403 -76.23 5.41 -4.65
CA GLY A 403 -76.66 5.98 -3.37
C GLY A 403 -76.64 7.50 -3.35
N ALA A 404 -75.61 8.13 -3.94
CA ALA A 404 -75.53 9.58 -4.06
C ALA A 404 -76.63 10.16 -4.97
N LEU A 405 -76.96 9.48 -6.07
CA LEU A 405 -78.05 9.88 -6.97
C LEU A 405 -79.43 9.74 -6.31
N GLY A 406 -79.61 8.77 -5.39
CA GLY A 406 -80.86 8.58 -4.65
C GLY A 406 -81.16 9.65 -3.58
N GLN A 407 -80.18 10.47 -3.19
CA GLN A 407 -80.35 11.54 -2.17
C GLN A 407 -80.58 12.94 -2.75
N GLN A 408 -80.57 13.10 -4.09
CA GLN A 408 -80.67 14.43 -4.75
C GLN A 408 -82.07 14.79 -5.27
N GLY A 409 -83.13 14.08 -4.87
CA GLY A 409 -84.45 14.27 -5.47
C GLY A 409 -85.60 14.18 -4.50
N ASP A 410 -85.62 15.04 -3.48
CA ASP A 410 -86.90 15.48 -2.90
C ASP A 410 -86.76 16.98 -2.57
N PRO A 411 -86.99 17.89 -3.53
CA PRO A 411 -87.11 19.30 -3.21
C PRO A 411 -88.43 19.47 -2.45
N ALA A 412 -88.32 19.40 -1.11
CA ALA A 412 -89.39 19.80 -0.23
C ALA A 412 -89.80 21.24 -0.56
N GLU A 413 -91.07 21.33 -0.90
CA GLU A 413 -91.93 22.50 -0.83
C GLU A 413 -91.56 23.40 0.35
N GLU A 414 -91.38 24.69 0.11
CA GLU A 414 -91.83 25.69 1.06
C GLU A 414 -92.26 26.95 0.30
N GLU A 415 -93.58 27.16 0.37
CA GLU A 415 -94.34 28.33 -0.02
C GLU A 415 -93.97 29.52 0.88
N ASP A 416 -93.74 30.70 0.28
CA ASP A 416 -94.39 31.97 0.62
C ASP A 416 -94.10 33.05 -0.44
#